data_AF-A0AAW7DM54-F1
#
_entry.id   AF-A0AAW7DM54-F1
#
_cell.length_a   1.000
_cell.length_b   1.000
_cell.length_c   1.000
_cell.angle_alpha   90.00
_cell.angle_beta   90.00
_cell.angle_gamma   90.00
#
_symmetry.space_group_name_H-M   'P 1'
#
loop_
_entity.id
_entity.type
_entity.pdbx_description
1 polymer ?
#
loop_
_entity_poly.entity_id
_entity_poly.type
_entity_poly.pdbx_seq_one_letter_code
_entity_poly.pdbx_strand_id
1 'polypeptide(L)'
;MKSILKYLVDNKENIIQWLVIIGFFIMMLLISLYNTNHAKASMKNNKKYNVGILSRSSKSKSGSYTHYIYTYKGKTYEGQVSGSLDPDKIGERRLIIFSPETNEKFLLPYVINDCINEPYNGWDKIPYNISEKDILKYLD
;
A
#
# COMPACT_ATOMS: atom_id res chain seq x y z
N MET A 1 24.22 8.91 -44.46
CA MET A 1 22.78 9.30 -44.40
C MET A 1 21.87 8.41 -45.27
N LYS A 2 22.19 8.11 -46.53
CA LYS A 2 21.39 7.20 -47.41
C LYS A 2 21.21 5.76 -46.88
N SER A 3 22.19 5.23 -46.15
CA SER A 3 22.16 3.86 -45.61
C SER A 3 21.10 3.64 -44.52
N ILE A 4 20.87 4.62 -43.65
CA ILE A 4 19.91 4.50 -42.54
C ILE A 4 18.49 4.58 -43.10
N LEU A 5 18.23 5.49 -44.02
CA LEU A 5 16.93 5.65 -44.67
C LEU A 5 16.51 4.37 -45.42
N LYS A 6 17.44 3.73 -46.13
CA LYS A 6 17.16 2.45 -46.81
C LYS A 6 16.81 1.35 -45.80
N TYR A 7 17.57 1.24 -44.71
CA TYR A 7 17.29 0.28 -43.63
C TYR A 7 15.93 0.49 -42.97
N LEU A 8 15.54 1.75 -42.72
CA LEU A 8 14.24 2.10 -42.13
C LEU A 8 13.07 1.75 -43.06
N VAL A 9 13.26 1.90 -44.38
CA VAL A 9 12.25 1.52 -45.39
C VAL A 9 12.12 0.00 -45.47
N ASP A 10 13.25 -0.71 -45.53
CA ASP A 10 13.29 -2.17 -45.65
C ASP A 10 12.75 -2.88 -44.39
N ASN A 11 12.82 -2.23 -43.22
CA ASN A 11 12.39 -2.80 -41.93
C ASN A 11 11.21 -2.05 -41.28
N LYS A 12 10.48 -1.24 -42.05
CA LYS A 12 9.43 -0.34 -41.55
C LYS A 12 8.43 -1.03 -40.63
N GLU A 13 7.95 -2.21 -41.01
CA GLU A 13 6.95 -2.96 -40.24
C GLU A 13 7.49 -3.44 -38.89
N ASN A 14 8.70 -3.99 -38.88
CA ASN A 14 9.39 -4.41 -37.65
C ASN A 14 9.62 -3.21 -36.72
N ILE A 15 10.02 -2.07 -37.26
CA ILE A 15 10.23 -0.84 -36.49
C ILE A 15 8.93 -0.35 -35.87
N ILE A 16 7.83 -0.34 -36.63
CA ILE A 16 6.50 0.04 -36.12
C ILE A 16 6.07 -0.92 -35.00
N GLN A 17 6.24 -2.23 -35.17
CA GLN A 17 5.92 -3.22 -34.14
C GLN A 17 6.72 -2.97 -32.85
N TRP A 18 8.03 -2.75 -32.95
CA TRP A 18 8.86 -2.42 -31.78
C TRP A 18 8.44 -1.11 -31.10
N LEU A 19 8.09 -0.08 -31.87
CA LEU A 19 7.61 1.19 -31.31
C LEU A 19 6.29 1.01 -30.55
N VAL A 20 5.36 0.19 -31.07
CA VAL A 20 4.10 -0.13 -30.38
C VAL A 20 4.37 -0.87 -29.06
N ILE A 21 5.26 -1.86 -29.07
CA ILE A 21 5.64 -2.62 -27.88
C ILE A 21 6.29 -1.69 -26.84
N ILE A 22 7.26 -0.88 -27.24
CA ILE A 22 7.93 0.08 -26.36
C ILE A 22 6.92 1.09 -25.80
N GLY A 23 6.02 1.61 -26.66
CA GLY A 23 4.96 2.53 -26.24
C GLY A 23 4.02 1.92 -25.20
N PHE A 24 3.65 0.65 -25.36
CA PHE A 24 2.85 -0.09 -24.38
C PHE A 24 3.56 -0.19 -23.02
N PHE A 25 4.84 -0.55 -23.00
CA PHE A 25 5.61 -0.62 -21.76
C PHE A 25 5.79 0.75 -21.09
N ILE A 26 6.03 1.81 -21.87
CA ILE A 26 6.09 3.19 -21.35
C ILE A 26 4.74 3.57 -20.72
N MET A 27 3.62 3.27 -21.40
CA MET A 27 2.29 3.53 -20.86
C MET A 27 2.04 2.81 -19.54
N MET A 28 2.39 1.51 -19.46
CA MET A 28 2.28 0.74 -18.21
C MET A 28 3.14 1.35 -17.09
N LEU A 29 4.37 1.77 -17.41
CA LEU A 29 5.27 2.40 -16.45
C LEU A 29 4.68 3.72 -15.93
N LEU A 30 4.14 4.57 -16.81
CA LEU A 30 3.51 5.83 -16.43
C LEU A 30 2.29 5.63 -15.53
N ILE A 31 1.44 4.64 -15.83
CA ILE A 31 0.29 4.27 -14.99
C ILE A 31 0.76 3.80 -13.61
N SER A 32 1.79 2.96 -13.56
CA SER A 32 2.36 2.47 -12.30
C SER A 32 2.93 3.60 -11.45
N LEU A 33 3.67 4.53 -12.07
CA LEU A 33 4.24 5.70 -11.39
C LEU A 33 3.14 6.63 -10.89
N TYR A 34 2.11 6.89 -11.70
CA TYR A 34 0.95 7.69 -11.30
C TYR A 34 0.25 7.09 -10.09
N ASN A 35 -0.08 5.80 -10.13
CA ASN A 35 -0.76 5.10 -9.03
C ASN A 35 0.08 5.16 -7.74
N THR A 36 1.39 4.92 -7.84
CA THR A 36 2.31 4.98 -6.69
C THR A 36 2.35 6.38 -6.08
N ASN A 37 2.47 7.41 -6.92
CA ASN A 37 2.52 8.80 -6.45
C ASN A 37 1.19 9.25 -5.85
N HIS A 38 0.07 8.88 -6.46
CA HIS A 38 -1.26 9.19 -5.95
C HIS A 38 -1.52 8.51 -4.60
N ALA A 39 -1.14 7.24 -4.47
CA ALA A 39 -1.21 6.48 -3.23
C ALA A 39 -0.38 7.13 -2.11
N LYS A 40 0.87 7.50 -2.38
CA LYS A 40 1.72 8.24 -1.43
C LYS A 40 1.11 9.59 -1.03
N ALA A 41 0.63 10.36 -2.00
CA ALA A 41 0.02 11.67 -1.74
C ALA A 41 -1.25 11.53 -0.89
N SER A 42 -2.11 10.55 -1.19
CA SER A 42 -3.33 10.28 -0.42
C SER A 42 -3.01 9.82 1.01
N MET A 43 -2.00 8.96 1.19
CA MET A 43 -1.50 8.59 2.53
C MET A 43 -0.91 9.76 3.31
N LYS A 44 -0.38 10.80 2.65
CA LYS A 44 0.14 11.98 3.34
C LYS A 44 -0.97 12.95 3.76
N ASN A 45 -1.93 13.16 2.88
CA ASN A 45 -2.92 14.24 2.99
C ASN A 45 -4.27 13.77 3.57
N ASN A 46 -4.70 12.54 3.26
CA ASN A 46 -6.04 12.01 3.54
C ASN A 46 -5.99 10.75 4.43
N LYS A 47 -4.89 10.55 5.16
CA LYS A 47 -4.76 9.44 6.11
C LYS A 47 -5.80 9.47 7.21
N LYS A 48 -6.22 8.28 7.61
CA LYS A 48 -7.02 8.01 8.79
C LYS A 48 -6.31 6.97 9.64
N TYR A 49 -6.63 6.97 10.92
CA TYR A 49 -6.14 6.01 11.87
C TYR A 49 -7.28 5.12 12.37
N ASN A 50 -6.96 3.88 12.71
CA ASN A 50 -7.91 2.98 13.34
C ASN A 50 -7.20 1.91 14.16
N VAL A 51 -7.96 0.99 14.72
CA VAL A 51 -7.44 -0.22 15.38
C VAL A 51 -7.49 -1.38 14.39
N GLY A 52 -6.33 -2.01 14.19
CA GLY A 52 -6.21 -3.31 13.52
C GLY A 52 -6.07 -4.41 14.56
N ILE A 53 -6.79 -5.51 14.37
CA ILE A 53 -6.74 -6.70 15.21
C ILE A 53 -5.93 -7.75 14.46
N LEU A 54 -4.85 -8.24 15.06
CA LEU A 54 -4.04 -9.31 14.46
C LEU A 54 -4.87 -10.59 14.34
N SER A 55 -4.98 -11.16 13.14
CA SER A 55 -5.93 -12.24 12.87
C SER A 55 -5.26 -13.59 12.64
N ARG A 56 -4.18 -13.64 11.84
CA ARG A 56 -3.47 -14.88 11.51
C ARG A 56 -2.06 -14.63 11.01
N SER A 57 -1.24 -15.67 11.02
CA SER A 57 0.00 -15.70 10.23
C SER A 57 -0.17 -16.61 9.02
N SER A 58 0.51 -16.28 7.92
CA SER A 58 0.62 -17.13 6.74
C SER A 58 2.06 -17.21 6.28
N LYS A 59 2.47 -18.34 5.70
CA LYS A 59 3.78 -18.50 5.07
C LYS A 59 3.61 -18.65 3.57
N SER A 60 4.44 -17.96 2.81
CA SER A 60 4.62 -18.16 1.36
C SER A 60 6.07 -18.50 1.06
N LYS A 61 6.38 -18.83 -0.20
CA LYS A 61 7.76 -19.02 -0.67
C LYS A 61 8.65 -17.80 -0.45
N SER A 62 8.07 -16.60 -0.44
CA SER A 62 8.77 -15.32 -0.31
C SER A 62 8.87 -14.79 1.13
N GLY A 63 8.26 -15.47 2.10
CA GLY A 63 8.36 -15.08 3.52
C GLY A 63 7.10 -15.37 4.34
N SER A 64 7.13 -14.94 5.60
CA SER A 64 5.98 -14.99 6.50
C SER A 64 5.24 -13.65 6.45
N TYR A 65 3.92 -13.70 6.58
CA TYR A 65 3.05 -12.53 6.65
C TYR A 65 2.17 -12.61 7.88
N THR A 66 1.94 -11.45 8.47
CA THR A 66 1.02 -11.21 9.56
C THR A 66 -0.22 -10.52 9.00
N HIS A 67 -1.37 -11.16 9.12
CA HIS A 67 -2.66 -10.61 8.70
C HIS A 67 -3.32 -9.89 9.87
N TYR A 68 -4.09 -8.85 9.55
CA TYR A 68 -4.88 -8.10 10.50
C TYR A 68 -6.19 -7.66 9.86
N ILE A 69 -7.21 -7.43 10.68
CA ILE A 69 -8.51 -6.91 10.27
C ILE A 69 -8.79 -5.57 10.95
N TYR A 70 -9.56 -4.71 10.32
CA TYR A 70 -10.04 -3.46 10.93
C TYR A 70 -11.42 -3.10 10.41
N THR A 71 -12.18 -2.35 11.21
CA THR A 71 -13.53 -1.93 10.84
C THR A 71 -13.56 -0.44 10.50
N TYR A 72 -14.05 -0.09 9.32
CA TYR A 72 -14.25 1.30 8.89
C TYR A 72 -15.63 1.46 8.26
N LYS A 73 -16.42 2.41 8.76
CA LYS A 73 -17.80 2.67 8.35
C LYS A 73 -18.68 1.41 8.35
N GLY A 74 -18.53 0.60 9.40
CA GLY A 74 -19.27 -0.66 9.56
C GLY A 74 -18.85 -1.80 8.62
N LYS A 75 -17.79 -1.62 7.81
CA LYS A 75 -17.23 -2.66 6.95
C LYS A 75 -15.91 -3.15 7.50
N THR A 76 -15.71 -4.46 7.48
CA THR A 76 -14.45 -5.10 7.88
C THR A 76 -13.54 -5.21 6.67
N TYR A 77 -12.30 -4.79 6.85
CA TYR A 77 -11.24 -4.83 5.85
C TYR A 77 -10.09 -5.68 6.37
N GLU A 78 -9.37 -6.33 5.46
CA GLU A 78 -8.20 -7.14 5.77
C GLU A 78 -6.94 -6.48 5.23
N GLY A 79 -5.84 -6.59 5.97
CA GLY A 79 -4.50 -6.18 5.56
C GLY A 79 -3.45 -7.20 5.99
N GLN A 80 -2.25 -7.05 5.45
CA GLN A 80 -1.12 -7.90 5.80
C GLN A 80 0.19 -7.11 5.82
N VAL A 81 1.11 -7.51 6.69
CA VAL A 81 2.49 -7.02 6.71
C VAL A 81 3.47 -8.19 6.69
N SER A 82 4.63 -7.97 6.07
CA SER A 82 5.72 -8.95 6.11
C SER A 82 6.21 -9.12 7.56
N GLY A 83 6.31 -10.37 8.00
CA GLY A 83 6.70 -10.71 9.36
C GLY A 83 5.99 -11.95 9.87
N SER A 84 6.70 -12.71 10.70
CA SER A 84 6.11 -13.78 11.50
C SER A 84 5.32 -13.16 12.65
N LEU A 85 4.04 -13.53 12.77
CA LEU A 85 3.27 -13.24 13.97
C LEU A 85 3.54 -14.33 14.99
N ASP A 86 3.86 -13.93 16.21
CA ASP A 86 3.78 -14.82 17.37
C ASP A 86 2.32 -15.23 17.59
N PRO A 87 1.96 -16.53 17.55
CA PRO A 87 0.58 -16.98 17.71
C PRO A 87 -0.11 -16.43 18.97
N ASP A 88 0.65 -16.18 20.04
CA ASP A 88 0.13 -15.63 21.31
C ASP A 88 -0.33 -14.17 21.18
N LYS A 89 0.01 -13.50 20.08
CA LYS A 89 -0.39 -12.12 19.77
C LYS A 89 -1.60 -12.05 18.84
N ILE A 90 -2.20 -13.17 18.44
CA ILE A 90 -3.47 -13.16 17.72
C ILE A 90 -4.53 -12.52 18.62
N GLY A 91 -5.33 -11.61 18.06
CA GLY A 91 -6.27 -10.78 18.80
C GLY A 91 -5.68 -9.47 19.34
N GLU A 92 -4.35 -9.31 19.34
CA GLU A 92 -3.71 -8.07 19.79
C GLU A 92 -4.17 -6.90 18.92
N ARG A 93 -4.54 -5.81 19.58
CA ARG A 93 -5.04 -4.59 18.96
C ARG A 93 -3.85 -3.66 18.73
N ARG A 94 -3.67 -3.21 17.49
CA ARG A 94 -2.59 -2.31 17.10
C ARG A 94 -3.08 -1.13 16.30
N LEU A 95 -2.34 -0.04 16.33
CA LEU A 95 -2.64 1.13 15.52
C LEU A 95 -2.43 0.81 14.04
N ILE A 96 -3.40 1.20 13.22
CA ILE A 96 -3.26 1.18 11.77
C ILE A 96 -3.38 2.59 11.23
N ILE A 97 -2.66 2.83 10.13
CA ILE A 97 -2.81 4.01 9.29
C ILE A 97 -3.25 3.55 7.91
N PHE A 98 -4.23 4.22 7.32
CA PHE A 98 -4.75 3.88 6.00
C PHE A 98 -5.28 5.12 5.28
N SER A 99 -5.37 5.07 3.96
CA SER A 99 -6.06 6.10 3.17
C SER A 99 -7.44 5.56 2.78
N PRO A 100 -8.55 6.27 3.05
CA PRO A 100 -9.88 5.84 2.60
C PRO A 100 -10.08 5.88 1.08
N GLU A 101 -9.23 6.64 0.37
CA GLU A 101 -9.33 6.83 -1.09
C GLU A 101 -8.55 5.77 -1.86
N THR A 102 -7.65 5.06 -1.19
CA THR A 102 -6.77 4.06 -1.81
C THR A 102 -6.79 2.76 -1.00
N ASN A 103 -6.16 1.71 -1.50
CA ASN A 103 -6.05 0.44 -0.77
C ASN A 103 -4.81 0.38 0.15
N GLU A 104 -4.07 1.48 0.26
CA GLU A 104 -2.86 1.58 1.09
C GLU A 104 -3.19 1.61 2.57
N LYS A 105 -2.43 0.81 3.32
CA LYS A 105 -2.61 0.60 4.75
C LYS A 105 -1.34 0.03 5.36
N PHE A 106 -1.02 0.46 6.56
CA PHE A 106 0.15 0.00 7.32
C PHE A 106 -0.26 -0.32 8.74
N LEU A 107 0.22 -1.47 9.21
CA LEU A 107 0.16 -1.84 10.61
C LEU A 107 1.36 -1.23 11.33
N LEU A 108 1.09 -0.49 12.40
CA LEU A 108 2.13 0.14 13.20
C LEU A 108 2.45 -0.71 14.44
N PRO A 109 3.66 -0.59 15.02
CA PRO A 109 4.07 -1.39 16.17
C PRO A 109 3.43 -0.94 17.50
N TYR A 110 2.48 -0.01 17.49
CA TYR A 110 1.86 0.54 18.69
C TYR A 110 0.63 -0.28 19.10
N VAL A 111 0.66 -0.84 20.30
CA VAL A 111 -0.45 -1.61 20.87
C VAL A 111 -1.54 -0.66 21.40
N ILE A 112 -2.79 -1.01 21.16
CA ILE A 112 -3.98 -0.29 21.60
C ILE A 112 -4.64 -1.06 22.74
N ASN A 113 -4.94 -0.37 23.83
CA ASN A 113 -5.65 -0.94 24.97
C ASN A 113 -7.12 -1.22 24.61
N ASP A 114 -7.69 -2.28 25.17
CA ASP A 114 -9.08 -2.68 24.99
C ASP A 114 -10.11 -1.64 25.42
N CYS A 115 -9.76 -0.76 26.37
CA CYS A 115 -10.63 0.32 26.84
C CYS A 115 -10.99 1.34 25.75
N ILE A 116 -10.29 1.33 24.61
CA ILE A 116 -10.48 2.31 23.54
C ILE A 116 -11.40 1.72 22.48
N ASN A 117 -12.55 2.36 22.31
CA ASN A 117 -13.52 1.97 21.30
C ASN A 117 -13.01 2.31 19.90
N GLU A 118 -13.28 1.40 18.96
CA GLU A 118 -12.96 1.60 17.55
C GLU A 118 -13.81 2.74 16.97
N PRO A 119 -13.18 3.76 16.36
CA PRO A 119 -13.91 4.86 15.75
C PRO A 119 -14.64 4.38 14.49
N TYR A 120 -15.96 4.58 14.44
CA TYR A 120 -16.76 4.22 13.26
C TYR A 120 -16.22 4.82 11.95
N ASN A 121 -15.73 6.07 12.00
CA ASN A 121 -15.18 6.79 10.84
C ASN A 121 -13.65 6.88 10.83
N GLY A 122 -12.95 6.06 11.62
CA GLY A 122 -11.52 6.28 11.86
C GLY A 122 -11.26 7.55 12.68
N TRP A 123 -10.03 7.73 13.13
CA TRP A 123 -9.57 8.97 13.71
C TRP A 123 -8.84 9.83 12.67
N ASP A 124 -9.09 11.15 12.70
CA ASP A 124 -8.31 12.15 11.97
C ASP A 124 -6.93 12.38 12.59
N LYS A 125 -6.84 12.23 13.90
CA LYS A 125 -5.61 12.37 14.70
C LYS A 125 -5.46 11.17 15.61
N ILE A 126 -4.22 10.76 15.87
CA ILE A 126 -3.95 9.63 16.74
C ILE A 126 -4.48 9.95 18.15
N PRO A 127 -5.24 9.05 18.80
CA PRO A 127 -5.84 9.34 20.11
C PRO A 127 -4.83 9.20 21.29
N TYR A 128 -3.52 9.16 21.01
CA TYR A 128 -2.46 8.91 21.99
C TYR A 128 -1.36 9.95 21.91
N ASN A 129 -0.50 9.96 22.93
CA ASN A 129 0.77 10.70 22.94
C ASN A 129 1.84 10.09 22.00
N ILE A 130 1.42 9.58 20.84
CA ILE A 130 2.32 9.15 19.78
C ILE A 130 2.53 10.35 18.86
N SER A 131 3.79 10.74 18.67
CA SER A 131 4.15 11.83 17.77
C SER A 131 3.76 11.47 16.34
N GLU A 132 3.07 12.37 15.65
CA GLU A 132 2.74 12.18 14.23
C GLU A 132 4.03 11.99 13.39
N LYS A 133 5.14 12.64 13.77
CA LYS A 133 6.44 12.47 13.11
C LYS A 133 6.95 11.03 13.18
N ASP A 134 6.73 10.35 14.31
CA ASP A 134 7.14 8.95 14.49
C ASP A 134 6.29 7.98 13.68
N ILE A 135 5.12 8.41 13.21
CA ILE A 135 4.28 7.59 12.32
C ILE A 135 4.61 7.88 10.86
N LEU A 136 4.82 9.15 10.50
CA LEU A 136 5.13 9.54 9.13
C LEU A 136 6.41 8.88 8.59
N LYS A 137 7.37 8.53 9.45
CA LYS A 137 8.56 7.77 9.04
C LYS A 137 8.27 6.39 8.43
N TYR A 138 7.08 5.83 8.67
CA TYR A 138 6.65 4.56 8.08
C TYR A 138 5.96 4.76 6.72
N LEU A 139 5.77 6.01 6.28
CA LEU A 139 5.17 6.38 5.00
C LEU A 139 6.19 6.88 3.96
N ASP A 140 7.41 7.19 4.38
CA ASP A 140 8.52 7.63 3.53
C ASP A 140 9.29 6.43 2.95
#